data_AF-W4RWM3-F1
#
_entry.id   AF-W4RWM3-F1
#
_cell.length_a   1.000
_cell.length_b   1.000
_cell.length_c   1.000
_cell.angle_alpha   90.00
_cell.angle_beta   90.00
_cell.angle_gamma   90.00
#
_symmetry.space_group_name_H-M   'P 1'
#
loop_
_entity.id
_entity.type
_entity.pdbx_description
1 polymer ?
#
loop_
_entity_poly.entity_id
_entity_poly.type
_entity_poly.pdbx_seq_one_letter_code
_entity_poly.pdbx_strand_id
1 'polypeptide(L)'
;MKIAVLNYTGTVGKTTIAAHLLSPRMGDAPIFAVETINETAAGLGVDVEQIRGQKFRELFTKLLKLDDAIIDVGASNIEAFLDGVVKMDGSHSEIDYFIVPLTPKTKDQKETIHLISTLSDMGVPSEKIRVVFNRVEADVSEEFPYVLAYAKKEKTCIANTDAAIFENDLFDALGVKKLTVSALLADETDYKALLRKPDASEKERNNWAELHGLKLLARGVNRNLDAVYDVLFK
;
A
#
# COMPACT_ATOMS: atom_id res chain seq x y z
N MET A 1 -6.43 -11.46 9.23
CA MET A 1 -5.98 -10.06 9.34
C MET A 1 -6.49 -9.22 8.17
N LYS A 2 -7.28 -8.20 8.45
CA LYS A 2 -7.85 -7.26 7.47
C LYS A 2 -7.18 -5.90 7.59
N ILE A 3 -6.57 -5.44 6.50
CA ILE A 3 -5.76 -4.21 6.49
C ILE A 3 -6.33 -3.20 5.51
N ALA A 4 -6.56 -1.97 5.94
CA ALA A 4 -6.83 -0.85 5.05
C ALA A 4 -5.56 -0.05 4.78
N VAL A 5 -5.25 0.23 3.51
CA VAL A 5 -4.12 1.07 3.09
C VAL A 5 -4.68 2.38 2.53
N LEU A 6 -4.38 3.50 3.17
CA LEU A 6 -5.02 4.78 2.85
C LEU A 6 -4.12 5.99 3.16
N ASN A 7 -4.29 7.03 2.35
CA ASN A 7 -3.71 8.36 2.54
C ASN A 7 -4.42 9.34 1.59
N TYR A 8 -4.80 10.53 2.09
CA TYR A 8 -5.40 11.60 1.28
C TYR A 8 -4.54 12.01 0.09
N THR A 9 -3.24 11.76 0.17
CA THR A 9 -2.31 12.01 -0.92
C THR A 9 -2.32 10.85 -1.92
N GLY A 10 -2.54 11.18 -3.19
CA GLY A 10 -2.29 10.27 -4.32
C GLY A 10 -0.81 9.89 -4.44
N THR A 11 -0.52 8.79 -5.15
CA THR A 11 0.85 8.39 -5.54
C THR A 11 1.88 8.22 -4.41
N VAL A 12 1.46 8.09 -3.15
CA VAL A 12 2.35 7.76 -2.01
C VAL A 12 2.70 6.27 -1.88
N GLY A 13 2.27 5.44 -2.85
CA GLY A 13 2.60 4.01 -2.88
C GLY A 13 1.59 3.05 -2.24
N LYS A 14 0.33 3.46 -2.04
CA LYS A 14 -0.72 2.60 -1.45
C LYS A 14 -0.86 1.24 -2.16
N THR A 15 -1.09 1.26 -3.47
CA THR A 15 -1.21 0.05 -4.30
C THR A 15 0.07 -0.77 -4.32
N THR A 16 1.23 -0.12 -4.39
CA THR A 16 2.55 -0.79 -4.34
C THR A 16 2.72 -1.55 -3.02
N ILE A 17 2.36 -0.93 -1.90
CA ILE A 17 2.41 -1.55 -0.57
C ILE A 17 1.41 -2.69 -0.47
N ALA A 18 0.17 -2.51 -0.92
CA ALA A 18 -0.83 -3.57 -0.94
C ALA A 18 -0.32 -4.80 -1.74
N ALA A 19 0.22 -4.57 -2.94
CA ALA A 19 0.61 -5.61 -3.88
C ALA A 19 1.96 -6.29 -3.57
N HIS A 20 2.94 -5.55 -3.05
CA HIS A 20 4.31 -6.07 -2.89
C HIS A 20 4.74 -6.24 -1.45
N LEU A 21 4.25 -5.42 -0.52
CA LEU A 21 4.55 -5.54 0.91
C LEU A 21 3.57 -6.53 1.56
N LEU A 22 2.27 -6.23 1.49
CA LEU A 22 1.26 -6.89 2.30
C LEU A 22 0.81 -8.24 1.73
N SER A 23 0.28 -8.27 0.50
CA SER A 23 -0.35 -9.49 -0.06
C SER A 23 0.57 -10.71 -0.01
N PRO A 24 1.84 -10.67 -0.47
CA PRO A 24 2.72 -11.84 -0.42
C PRO A 24 3.04 -12.32 1.00
N ARG A 25 3.08 -11.42 1.98
CA ARG A 25 3.40 -11.75 3.38
C ARG A 25 2.18 -12.15 4.20
N MET A 26 0.99 -11.97 3.62
CA MET A 26 -0.29 -12.43 4.16
C MET A 26 -0.81 -13.66 3.40
N GLY A 27 0.09 -14.49 2.85
CA GLY A 27 -0.30 -15.71 2.12
C GLY A 27 -1.03 -15.42 0.80
N ASP A 28 -0.56 -14.41 0.06
CA ASP A 28 -1.19 -13.90 -1.16
C ASP A 28 -2.64 -13.41 -0.95
N ALA A 29 -2.87 -12.74 0.19
CA ALA A 29 -4.19 -12.21 0.56
C ALA A 29 -4.80 -11.34 -0.56
N PRO A 30 -6.11 -11.45 -0.80
CA PRO A 30 -6.80 -10.69 -1.84
C PRO A 30 -6.79 -9.18 -1.55
N ILE A 31 -6.58 -8.40 -2.62
CA ILE A 31 -6.62 -6.94 -2.59
C ILE A 31 -7.95 -6.45 -3.16
N PHE A 32 -8.68 -5.69 -2.37
CA PHE A 32 -9.91 -5.00 -2.75
C PHE A 32 -9.61 -3.52 -2.96
N ALA A 33 -9.53 -3.09 -4.21
CA ALA A 33 -9.37 -1.68 -4.53
C ALA A 33 -10.71 -0.93 -4.34
N VAL A 34 -10.70 0.10 -3.50
CA VAL A 34 -11.81 1.05 -3.35
C VAL A 34 -11.51 2.25 -4.25
N GLU A 35 -11.82 2.07 -5.52
CA GLU A 35 -11.74 3.10 -6.54
C GLU A 35 -13.08 3.80 -6.74
N THR A 36 -13.02 4.95 -7.42
CA THR A 36 -14.14 5.87 -7.64
C THR A 36 -15.40 5.09 -7.92
N ILE A 37 -16.40 5.28 -7.06
CA ILE A 37 -17.74 4.78 -7.28
C ILE A 37 -18.18 5.43 -8.58
N ASN A 38 -18.05 4.70 -9.70
CA ASN A 38 -18.32 5.19 -11.05
C ASN A 38 -19.49 6.18 -11.03
N GLU A 39 -19.19 7.46 -11.25
CA GLU A 39 -20.16 8.55 -11.37
C GLU A 39 -21.02 8.41 -12.64
N THR A 40 -20.96 7.26 -13.32
CA THR A 40 -21.79 6.93 -14.48
C THR A 40 -23.25 6.61 -14.11
N ALA A 41 -23.61 6.61 -12.82
CA ALA A 41 -24.99 6.43 -12.38
C ALA A 41 -25.78 7.74 -12.17
N ALA A 42 -25.14 8.91 -12.38
CA ALA A 42 -25.85 10.20 -12.35
C ALA A 42 -26.90 10.34 -13.48
N GLY A 43 -26.84 9.48 -14.51
CA GLY A 43 -27.81 9.47 -15.61
C GLY A 43 -29.08 8.65 -15.40
N LEU A 44 -29.22 7.93 -14.27
CA LEU A 44 -30.29 6.93 -14.08
C LEU A 44 -31.24 7.22 -12.89
N GLY A 45 -31.15 8.39 -12.26
CA GLY A 45 -32.11 8.81 -11.23
C GLY A 45 -32.02 8.05 -9.90
N VAL A 46 -30.93 7.32 -9.67
CA VAL A 46 -30.60 6.71 -8.36
C VAL A 46 -29.68 7.65 -7.60
N ASP A 47 -29.98 7.91 -6.33
CA ASP A 47 -29.16 8.75 -5.46
C ASP A 47 -27.75 8.17 -5.33
N VAL A 48 -26.74 9.00 -5.59
CA VAL A 48 -25.32 8.62 -5.53
C VAL A 48 -25.00 8.04 -4.17
N GLU A 49 -25.56 8.59 -3.08
CA GLU A 49 -25.33 8.10 -1.71
C GLU A 49 -25.81 6.66 -1.50
N GLN A 50 -26.96 6.29 -2.09
CA GLN A 50 -27.47 4.92 -2.01
C GLN A 50 -26.55 3.93 -2.71
N ILE A 51 -26.01 4.29 -3.88
CA ILE A 51 -25.07 3.44 -4.63
C ILE A 51 -23.78 3.26 -3.85
N ARG A 52 -23.27 4.35 -3.24
CA ARG A 52 -22.08 4.28 -2.37
C ARG A 52 -22.33 3.31 -1.22
N GLY A 53 -23.43 3.47 -0.48
CA GLY A 53 -23.79 2.61 0.63
C GLY A 53 -23.96 1.13 0.24
N GLN A 54 -24.56 0.83 -0.90
CA GLN A 54 -24.70 -0.54 -1.41
C GLN A 54 -23.34 -1.18 -1.71
N LYS A 55 -22.47 -0.48 -2.44
CA LYS A 55 -21.11 -0.98 -2.75
C LYS A 55 -20.28 -1.22 -1.49
N PHE A 56 -20.40 -0.33 -0.50
CA PHE A 56 -19.76 -0.54 0.80
C PHE A 56 -20.27 -1.79 1.49
N ARG A 57 -21.59 -2.00 1.54
CA ARG A 57 -22.18 -3.20 2.13
C ARG A 57 -21.69 -4.48 1.44
N GLU A 58 -21.56 -4.46 0.11
CA GLU A 58 -21.02 -5.59 -0.65
C GLU A 58 -19.56 -5.86 -0.30
N LEU A 59 -18.72 -4.83 -0.18
CA LEU A 59 -17.32 -4.96 0.24
C LEU A 59 -17.24 -5.60 1.62
N PHE A 60 -17.95 -5.06 2.62
CA PHE A 60 -17.94 -5.61 3.97
C PHE A 60 -18.46 -7.05 4.02
N THR A 61 -19.51 -7.37 3.26
CA THR A 61 -20.02 -8.74 3.17
C THR A 61 -18.99 -9.72 2.60
N LYS A 62 -18.13 -9.27 1.68
CA LYS A 62 -17.00 -10.08 1.19
C LYS A 62 -15.91 -10.22 2.24
N LEU A 63 -15.54 -9.11 2.90
CA LEU A 63 -14.53 -9.11 3.96
C LEU A 63 -14.89 -10.05 5.11
N LEU A 64 -16.17 -10.10 5.52
CA LEU A 64 -16.65 -11.01 6.57
C LEU A 64 -16.41 -12.51 6.28
N LYS A 65 -16.22 -12.89 5.01
CA LYS A 65 -15.99 -14.28 4.60
C LYS A 65 -14.51 -14.64 4.49
N LEU A 66 -13.62 -13.70 4.73
CA LEU A 66 -12.18 -13.85 4.57
C LEU A 66 -11.49 -13.67 5.92
N ASP A 67 -10.51 -14.53 6.18
CA ASP A 67 -9.60 -14.35 7.31
C ASP A 67 -8.65 -13.20 7.02
N ASP A 68 -8.04 -13.18 5.83
CA ASP A 68 -7.08 -12.17 5.39
C ASP A 68 -7.57 -11.38 4.18
N ALA A 69 -7.43 -10.06 4.23
CA ALA A 69 -7.77 -9.17 3.11
C ALA A 69 -7.04 -7.84 3.21
N ILE A 70 -6.78 -7.22 2.07
CA ILE A 70 -6.20 -5.88 1.96
C ILE A 70 -7.19 -5.00 1.23
N ILE A 71 -7.43 -3.80 1.76
CA ILE A 71 -8.32 -2.81 1.18
C ILE A 71 -7.44 -1.64 0.73
N ASP A 72 -7.22 -1.51 -0.58
CA ASP A 72 -6.44 -0.42 -1.16
C ASP A 72 -7.39 0.76 -1.45
N VAL A 73 -7.33 1.81 -0.63
CA VAL A 73 -8.29 2.92 -0.72
C VAL A 73 -7.70 4.06 -1.54
N GLY A 74 -8.30 4.31 -2.71
CA GLY A 74 -7.95 5.44 -3.55
C GLY A 74 -8.15 6.77 -2.81
N ALA A 75 -7.24 7.73 -3.02
CA ALA A 75 -7.23 9.01 -2.29
C ALA A 75 -8.58 9.75 -2.35
N SER A 76 -9.23 9.74 -3.52
CA SER A 76 -10.53 10.38 -3.74
C SER A 76 -11.72 9.66 -3.11
N ASN A 77 -11.53 8.47 -2.52
CA ASN A 77 -12.60 7.67 -1.91
C ASN A 77 -12.48 7.54 -0.39
N ILE A 78 -11.48 8.17 0.23
CA ILE A 78 -11.22 8.01 1.66
C ILE A 78 -12.40 8.48 2.50
N GLU A 79 -12.94 9.67 2.26
CA GLU A 79 -14.10 10.18 3.01
C GLU A 79 -15.29 9.21 2.94
N ALA A 80 -15.62 8.74 1.73
CA ALA A 80 -16.69 7.78 1.54
C ALA A 80 -16.40 6.44 2.24
N PHE A 81 -15.13 6.01 2.27
CA PHE A 81 -14.68 4.81 2.96
C PHE A 81 -14.81 4.94 4.48
N LEU A 82 -14.33 6.03 5.04
CA LEU A 82 -14.40 6.32 6.48
C LEU A 82 -15.86 6.47 6.94
N ASP A 83 -16.70 7.15 6.17
CA ASP A 83 -18.15 7.22 6.41
C ASP A 83 -18.80 5.83 6.44
N GLY A 84 -18.41 4.95 5.51
CA GLY A 84 -18.89 3.58 5.45
C GLY A 84 -18.53 2.77 6.71
N VAL A 85 -17.30 2.96 7.20
CA VAL A 85 -16.81 2.32 8.44
C VAL A 85 -17.56 2.86 9.67
N VAL A 86 -17.86 4.16 9.74
CA VAL A 86 -18.57 4.77 10.88
C VAL A 86 -20.04 4.38 10.93
N LYS A 87 -20.72 4.37 9.78
CA LYS A 87 -22.17 4.12 9.70
C LYS A 87 -22.55 2.67 10.01
N MET A 88 -21.60 1.75 9.94
CA MET A 88 -21.81 0.36 10.29
C MET A 88 -21.32 0.13 11.72
N ASP A 89 -22.26 0.11 12.67
CA ASP A 89 -22.00 -0.14 14.09
C ASP A 89 -21.17 -1.43 14.26
N GLY A 90 -20.04 -1.33 14.94
CA GLY A 90 -19.04 -2.40 15.08
C GLY A 90 -18.11 -2.67 13.88
N SER A 91 -18.30 -2.08 12.69
CA SER A 91 -17.49 -2.48 11.51
C SER A 91 -16.01 -2.06 11.53
N HIS A 92 -15.66 -1.06 12.34
CA HIS A 92 -14.26 -0.73 12.63
C HIS A 92 -13.53 -1.87 13.37
N SER A 93 -14.26 -2.82 14.00
CA SER A 93 -13.67 -4.03 14.57
C SER A 93 -13.22 -5.02 13.49
N GLU A 94 -13.77 -4.92 12.28
CA GLU A 94 -13.39 -5.78 11.15
C GLU A 94 -12.10 -5.33 10.48
N ILE A 95 -11.61 -4.11 10.74
CA ILE A 95 -10.30 -3.66 10.25
C ILE A 95 -9.32 -3.76 11.40
N ASP A 96 -8.32 -4.62 11.22
CA ASP A 96 -7.27 -4.84 12.22
C ASP A 96 -6.28 -3.67 12.23
N TYR A 97 -5.88 -3.20 11.04
CA TYR A 97 -4.90 -2.14 10.88
C TYR A 97 -5.23 -1.16 9.77
N PHE A 98 -4.93 0.11 10.02
CA PHE A 98 -4.91 1.20 9.05
C PHE A 98 -3.44 1.53 8.76
N ILE A 99 -2.96 1.12 7.59
CA ILE A 99 -1.62 1.42 7.11
C ILE A 99 -1.65 2.76 6.36
N VAL A 100 -0.87 3.72 6.86
CA VAL A 100 -0.83 5.09 6.34
C VAL A 100 0.55 5.38 5.74
N PRO A 101 0.75 5.10 4.43
CA PRO A 101 2.02 5.40 3.77
C PRO A 101 2.13 6.88 3.41
N LEU A 102 3.36 7.41 3.43
CA LEU A 102 3.66 8.79 3.03
C LEU A 102 5.04 8.91 2.39
N THR A 103 5.26 9.97 1.62
CA THR A 103 6.58 10.33 1.07
C THR A 103 7.17 11.54 1.83
N PRO A 104 8.47 11.86 1.68
CA PRO A 104 9.09 12.91 2.51
C PRO A 104 8.61 14.33 2.19
N LYS A 105 7.81 14.51 1.12
CA LYS A 105 7.25 15.82 0.75
C LYS A 105 6.45 16.41 1.91
N THR A 106 6.69 17.68 2.21
CA THR A 106 6.01 18.41 3.29
C THR A 106 4.49 18.38 3.19
N LYS A 107 3.95 18.43 1.96
CA LYS A 107 2.50 18.33 1.71
C LYS A 107 1.98 16.96 2.19
N ASP A 108 2.60 15.88 1.72
CA ASP A 108 2.21 14.51 2.03
C ASP A 108 2.25 14.26 3.55
N GLN A 109 3.25 14.80 4.25
CA GLN A 109 3.32 14.73 5.72
C GLN A 109 2.17 15.45 6.42
N LYS A 110 1.79 16.65 5.96
CA LYS A 110 0.66 17.40 6.54
C LYS A 110 -0.68 16.70 6.30
N GLU A 111 -0.90 16.20 5.09
CA GLU A 111 -2.10 15.42 4.74
C GLU A 111 -2.17 14.11 5.56
N THR A 112 -1.02 13.48 5.80
CA THR A 112 -0.92 12.29 6.65
C THR A 112 -1.31 12.59 8.10
N ILE A 113 -0.82 13.70 8.66
CA ILE A 113 -1.21 14.16 10.00
C ILE A 113 -2.72 14.40 10.07
N HIS A 114 -3.30 15.04 9.05
CA HIS A 114 -4.74 15.26 8.99
C HIS A 114 -5.52 13.95 9.01
N LEU A 115 -5.13 12.97 8.19
CA LEU A 115 -5.77 11.65 8.16
C LEU A 115 -5.67 10.93 9.51
N ILE A 116 -4.49 10.94 10.15
CA ILE A 116 -4.31 10.30 11.47
C ILE A 116 -5.23 10.95 12.51
N SER A 117 -5.35 12.28 12.49
CA SER A 117 -6.30 12.99 13.34
C SER A 117 -7.74 12.55 13.08
N THR A 118 -8.16 12.46 11.81
CA THR A 118 -9.50 11.99 11.44
C THR A 118 -9.78 10.59 11.96
N LEU A 119 -8.86 9.63 11.76
CA LEU A 119 -9.00 8.27 12.28
C LEU A 119 -9.09 8.24 13.81
N SER A 120 -8.30 9.06 14.50
CA SER A 120 -8.35 9.20 15.96
C SER A 120 -9.67 9.78 16.44
N ASP A 121 -10.19 10.81 15.76
CA ASP A 121 -11.48 11.46 16.10
C ASP A 121 -12.67 10.51 15.87
N MET A 122 -12.54 9.56 14.94
CA MET A 122 -13.47 8.45 14.74
C MET A 122 -13.36 7.35 15.81
N GLY A 123 -12.39 7.45 16.73
CA GLY A 123 -12.17 6.49 17.82
C GLY A 123 -11.35 5.26 17.43
N VAL A 124 -10.60 5.29 16.32
CA VAL A 124 -9.68 4.20 15.98
C VAL A 124 -8.53 4.17 16.99
N PRO A 125 -8.26 3.03 17.66
CA PRO A 125 -7.15 2.91 18.61
C PRO A 125 -5.79 3.20 17.96
N SER A 126 -4.89 3.87 18.67
CA SER A 126 -3.62 4.34 18.12
C SER A 126 -2.69 3.20 17.67
N GLU A 127 -2.76 2.04 18.33
CA GLU A 127 -2.03 0.83 17.97
C GLU A 127 -2.46 0.22 16.62
N LYS A 128 -3.67 0.56 16.14
CA LYS A 128 -4.18 0.14 14.84
C LYS A 128 -3.74 1.04 13.70
N ILE A 129 -3.31 2.27 13.97
CA ILE A 129 -2.88 3.24 12.94
C ILE A 129 -1.36 3.17 12.83
N ARG A 130 -0.84 2.62 11.73
CA ARG A 130 0.60 2.39 11.54
C ARG A 130 1.12 3.13 10.32
N VAL A 131 2.13 3.95 10.53
CA VAL A 131 2.76 4.77 9.47
C VAL A 131 3.82 3.95 8.75
N VAL A 132 3.88 4.09 7.42
CA VAL A 132 4.96 3.53 6.59
C VAL A 132 5.67 4.66 5.87
N PHE A 133 6.94 4.85 6.19
CA PHE A 133 7.81 5.83 5.54
C PHE A 133 8.22 5.31 4.17
N ASN A 134 7.64 5.84 3.12
CA ASN A 134 7.88 5.37 1.76
C ASN A 134 8.77 6.35 1.00
N ARG A 135 9.54 5.83 0.04
CA ARG A 135 10.49 6.60 -0.76
C ARG A 135 11.57 7.28 0.09
N VAL A 136 12.07 6.56 1.09
CA VAL A 136 13.17 7.04 1.95
C VAL A 136 14.46 7.02 1.14
N GLU A 137 15.20 8.13 1.14
CA GLU A 137 16.48 8.21 0.42
C GLU A 137 17.68 7.96 1.35
N ALA A 138 17.61 8.43 2.59
CA ALA A 138 18.72 8.39 3.54
C ALA A 138 18.25 8.08 4.98
N ASP A 139 17.62 9.05 5.66
CA ASP A 139 17.29 8.95 7.09
C ASP A 139 15.86 9.44 7.36
N VAL A 140 15.09 8.57 8.00
CA VAL A 140 13.67 8.82 8.27
C VAL A 140 13.46 9.99 9.23
N SER A 141 14.34 10.19 10.20
CA SER A 141 14.20 11.25 11.20
C SER A 141 14.41 12.64 10.60
N GLU A 142 15.33 12.74 9.63
CA GLU A 142 15.59 13.98 8.89
C GLU A 142 14.53 14.25 7.82
N GLU A 143 14.05 13.22 7.14
CA GLU A 143 13.14 13.34 6.01
C GLU A 143 11.65 13.51 6.42
N PHE A 144 11.24 12.96 7.57
CA PHE A 144 9.84 12.95 8.02
C PHE A 144 9.59 13.67 9.36
N PRO A 145 10.15 14.88 9.57
CA PRO A 145 10.17 15.52 10.88
C PRO A 145 8.77 15.86 11.39
N TYR A 146 7.83 16.18 10.51
CA TYR A 146 6.50 16.64 10.92
C TYR A 146 5.64 15.50 11.45
N VAL A 147 5.62 14.36 10.76
CA VAL A 147 4.83 13.20 11.19
C VAL A 147 5.43 12.57 12.45
N LEU A 148 6.76 12.48 12.55
CA LEU A 148 7.43 11.99 13.75
C LEU A 148 7.17 12.89 14.96
N ALA A 149 7.24 14.21 14.79
CA ALA A 149 6.94 15.16 15.87
C ALA A 149 5.47 15.06 16.30
N TYR A 150 4.55 14.93 15.35
CA TYR A 150 3.12 14.75 15.63
C TYR A 150 2.84 13.45 16.39
N ALA A 151 3.34 12.32 15.89
CA ALA A 151 3.15 11.00 16.51
C ALA A 151 3.69 10.96 17.95
N LYS A 152 4.86 11.57 18.19
CA LYS A 152 5.44 11.66 19.54
C LYS A 152 4.59 12.51 20.50
N LYS A 153 4.00 13.59 20.00
CA LYS A 153 3.22 14.54 20.80
C LYS A 153 1.82 14.00 21.09
N GLU A 154 1.09 13.58 20.08
CA GLU A 154 -0.33 13.22 20.18
C GLU A 154 -0.54 11.75 20.53
N LYS A 155 0.43 10.87 20.21
CA LYS A 155 0.38 9.41 20.47
C LYS A 155 -0.86 8.72 19.88
N THR A 156 -1.36 9.26 18.77
CA THR A 156 -2.54 8.78 18.03
C THR A 156 -2.20 7.72 16.97
N CYS A 157 -0.92 7.40 16.77
CA CYS A 157 -0.48 6.36 15.84
C CYS A 157 0.87 5.76 16.25
N ILE A 158 1.24 4.64 15.63
CA ILE A 158 2.57 4.05 15.67
C ILE A 158 3.36 4.50 14.44
N ALA A 159 4.39 5.32 14.66
CA ALA A 159 5.32 5.79 13.65
C ALA A 159 6.73 5.26 13.95
N ASN A 160 6.94 3.96 13.72
CA ASN A 160 8.25 3.33 13.88
C ASN A 160 9.13 3.64 12.66
N THR A 161 10.28 4.27 12.88
CA THR A 161 11.22 4.65 11.82
C THR A 161 11.77 3.47 11.02
N ASP A 162 11.73 2.26 11.59
CA ASP A 162 12.15 1.04 10.90
C ASP A 162 11.11 0.54 9.88
N ALA A 163 9.87 1.08 9.90
CA ALA A 163 8.85 0.84 8.88
C ALA A 163 9.11 1.70 7.63
N ALA A 164 10.33 1.59 7.09
CA ALA A 164 10.86 2.39 6.00
C ALA A 164 11.05 1.57 4.73
N ILE A 165 10.43 2.01 3.64
CA ILE A 165 10.65 1.51 2.28
C ILE A 165 11.54 2.52 1.55
N PHE A 166 12.74 2.07 1.18
CA PHE A 166 13.71 2.92 0.49
C PHE A 166 13.31 3.14 -0.97
N GLU A 167 13.64 4.33 -1.50
CA GLU A 167 13.41 4.65 -2.90
C GLU A 167 14.15 3.65 -3.81
N ASN A 168 13.43 3.14 -4.81
CA ASN A 168 13.97 2.16 -5.74
C ASN A 168 13.22 2.18 -7.07
N ASP A 169 13.99 2.27 -8.17
CA ASP A 169 13.46 2.25 -9.55
C ASP A 169 12.79 0.91 -9.94
N LEU A 170 12.96 -0.14 -9.12
CA LEU A 170 12.38 -1.45 -9.35
C LEU A 170 10.85 -1.40 -9.52
N PHE A 171 10.14 -0.64 -8.68
CA PHE A 171 8.67 -0.64 -8.71
C PHE A 171 8.12 -0.04 -10.00
N ASP A 172 8.76 1.01 -10.53
CA ASP A 172 8.39 1.62 -11.80
C ASP A 172 8.66 0.65 -12.97
N ALA A 173 9.81 -0.02 -12.97
CA ALA A 173 10.16 -1.02 -13.97
C ALA A 173 9.20 -2.23 -13.94
N LEU A 174 8.84 -2.70 -12.75
CA LEU A 174 7.87 -3.79 -12.55
C LEU A 174 6.48 -3.41 -13.06
N GLY A 175 6.04 -2.17 -12.84
CA GLY A 175 4.77 -1.64 -13.34
C GLY A 175 4.69 -1.70 -14.87
N VAL A 176 5.74 -1.24 -15.57
CA VAL A 176 5.82 -1.30 -17.05
C VAL A 176 5.78 -2.74 -17.57
N LYS A 177 6.48 -3.66 -16.89
CA LYS A 177 6.55 -5.08 -17.28
C LYS A 177 5.37 -5.92 -16.79
N LYS A 178 4.46 -5.35 -15.98
CA LYS A 178 3.36 -6.06 -15.30
C LYS A 178 3.84 -7.27 -14.49
N LEU A 179 4.98 -7.12 -13.83
CA LEU A 179 5.57 -8.14 -12.97
C LEU A 179 5.46 -7.75 -11.51
N THR A 180 5.59 -8.72 -10.61
CA THR A 180 5.72 -8.49 -9.17
C THR A 180 7.11 -8.86 -8.68
N VAL A 181 7.52 -8.32 -7.53
CA VAL A 181 8.77 -8.71 -6.86
C VAL A 181 8.80 -10.23 -6.66
N SER A 182 7.71 -10.82 -6.15
CA SER A 182 7.60 -12.27 -5.95
C SER A 182 7.74 -13.06 -7.25
N ALA A 183 7.07 -12.65 -8.32
CA ALA A 183 7.16 -13.32 -9.62
C ALA A 183 8.60 -13.29 -10.17
N LEU A 184 9.29 -12.16 -10.02
CA LEU A 184 10.67 -12.00 -10.48
C LEU A 184 11.67 -12.84 -9.65
N LEU A 185 11.39 -13.03 -8.36
CA LEU A 185 12.20 -13.87 -7.48
C LEU A 185 11.94 -15.36 -7.69
N ALA A 186 10.72 -15.75 -8.02
CA ALA A 186 10.32 -17.12 -8.32
C ALA A 186 10.77 -17.59 -9.72
N ASP A 187 11.06 -16.68 -10.64
CA ASP A 187 11.56 -17.01 -11.96
C ASP A 187 12.93 -17.70 -11.88
N GLU A 188 13.02 -18.97 -12.28
CA GLU A 188 14.27 -19.75 -12.23
C GLU A 188 15.20 -19.52 -13.43
N THR A 189 14.82 -18.67 -14.38
CA THR A 189 15.59 -18.44 -15.61
C THR A 189 17.02 -17.94 -15.32
N ASP A 190 18.02 -18.65 -15.84
CA ASP A 190 19.41 -18.19 -15.82
C ASP A 190 19.67 -17.21 -16.97
N TYR A 191 19.24 -15.97 -16.78
CA TYR A 191 19.49 -14.87 -17.71
C TYR A 191 20.99 -14.67 -18.02
N LYS A 192 21.88 -15.02 -17.09
CA LYS A 192 23.33 -14.90 -17.29
C LYS A 192 23.86 -15.95 -18.26
N ALA A 193 23.28 -17.16 -18.25
CA ALA A 193 23.54 -18.17 -19.27
C ALA A 193 22.95 -17.75 -20.63
N LEU A 194 21.73 -17.19 -20.66
CA LEU A 194 21.11 -16.71 -21.90
C LEU A 194 21.95 -15.63 -22.59
N LEU A 195 22.51 -14.68 -21.84
CA LEU A 195 23.41 -13.63 -22.36
C LEU A 195 24.64 -14.15 -23.11
N ARG A 196 25.06 -15.40 -22.86
CA ARG A 196 26.21 -16.02 -23.52
C ARG A 196 25.86 -16.80 -24.78
N LYS A 197 24.57 -16.92 -25.14
CA LYS A 197 24.14 -17.62 -26.35
C LYS A 197 24.69 -16.90 -27.59
N PRO A 198 25.40 -17.61 -28.49
CA PRO A 198 26.04 -16.99 -29.65
C PRO A 198 25.01 -16.36 -30.61
N ASP A 199 23.87 -17.01 -30.81
CA ASP A 199 22.85 -16.61 -31.78
C ASP A 199 21.82 -15.60 -31.25
N ALA A 200 22.01 -15.10 -30.02
CA ALA A 200 21.08 -14.14 -29.42
C ALA A 200 21.22 -12.75 -30.04
N SER A 201 20.09 -12.19 -30.48
CA SER A 201 19.99 -10.82 -30.97
C SER A 201 20.32 -9.79 -29.88
N GLU A 202 20.69 -8.58 -30.29
CA GLU A 202 20.93 -7.47 -29.36
C GLU A 202 19.70 -7.16 -28.49
N LYS A 203 18.51 -7.24 -29.08
CA LYS A 203 17.24 -7.03 -28.37
C LYS A 203 17.03 -8.08 -27.27
N GLU A 204 17.30 -9.35 -27.54
CA GLU A 204 17.20 -10.41 -26.54
C GLU A 204 18.23 -10.23 -25.43
N ARG A 205 19.47 -9.91 -25.78
CA ARG A 205 20.53 -9.65 -24.81
C ARG A 205 20.19 -8.49 -23.89
N ASN A 206 19.68 -7.38 -24.43
CA ASN A 206 19.26 -6.22 -23.63
C ASN A 206 18.13 -6.59 -22.66
N ASN A 207 17.12 -7.32 -23.13
CA ASN A 207 16.02 -7.77 -22.27
C ASN A 207 16.49 -8.72 -21.16
N TRP A 208 17.38 -9.68 -21.45
CA TRP A 208 17.91 -10.58 -20.42
C TRP A 208 18.82 -9.87 -19.42
N ALA A 209 19.63 -8.92 -19.87
CA ALA A 209 20.46 -8.10 -18.98
C ALA A 209 19.58 -7.27 -18.02
N GLU A 210 18.52 -6.66 -18.55
CA GLU A 210 17.54 -5.92 -17.76
C GLU A 210 16.85 -6.83 -16.72
N LEU A 211 16.30 -7.98 -17.13
CA LEU A 211 15.64 -8.93 -16.22
C LEU A 211 16.59 -9.46 -15.14
N HIS A 212 17.86 -9.72 -15.49
CA HIS A 212 18.87 -10.10 -14.51
C HIS A 212 19.12 -8.98 -13.49
N GLY A 213 19.26 -7.74 -13.95
CA GLY A 213 19.42 -6.56 -13.08
C GLY A 213 18.24 -6.36 -12.14
N LEU A 214 17.01 -6.42 -12.67
CA LEU A 214 15.80 -6.31 -11.86
C LEU A 214 15.73 -7.42 -10.80
N LYS A 215 16.14 -8.66 -11.13
CA LYS A 215 16.14 -9.78 -10.18
C LYS A 215 17.13 -9.56 -9.03
N LEU A 216 18.27 -8.92 -9.30
CA LEU A 216 19.23 -8.54 -8.25
C LEU A 216 18.65 -7.46 -7.33
N LEU A 217 18.01 -6.43 -7.89
CA LEU A 217 17.33 -5.38 -7.12
C LEU A 217 16.19 -5.95 -6.27
N ALA A 218 15.38 -6.84 -6.84
CA ALA A 218 14.25 -7.48 -6.17
C ALA A 218 14.64 -8.23 -4.90
N ARG A 219 15.85 -8.82 -4.83
CA ARG A 219 16.33 -9.47 -3.61
C ARG A 219 16.54 -8.48 -2.47
N GLY A 220 17.11 -7.31 -2.77
CA GLY A 220 17.32 -6.26 -1.78
C GLY A 220 15.98 -5.67 -1.32
N VAL A 221 15.12 -5.33 -2.27
CA VAL A 221 13.78 -4.79 -2.01
C VAL A 221 12.96 -5.78 -1.19
N ASN A 222 12.93 -7.07 -1.53
CA ASN A 222 12.15 -8.04 -0.78
C ASN A 222 12.60 -8.15 0.69
N ARG A 223 13.91 -8.13 0.96
CA ARG A 223 14.40 -8.13 2.35
C ARG A 223 13.98 -6.88 3.11
N ASN A 224 14.00 -5.71 2.46
CA ASN A 224 13.50 -4.48 3.07
C ASN A 224 12.00 -4.59 3.37
N LEU A 225 11.20 -5.09 2.42
CA LEU A 225 9.78 -5.32 2.63
C LEU A 225 9.50 -6.37 3.73
N ASP A 226 10.32 -7.42 3.86
CA ASP A 226 10.23 -8.38 4.97
C ASP A 226 10.45 -7.70 6.32
N ALA A 227 11.50 -6.87 6.43
CA ALA A 227 11.78 -6.10 7.64
C ALA A 227 10.65 -5.13 7.99
N VAL A 228 10.11 -4.40 7.00
CA VAL A 228 8.99 -3.47 7.21
C VAL A 228 7.75 -4.22 7.69
N TYR A 229 7.42 -5.37 7.11
CA TYR A 229 6.27 -6.17 7.56
C TYR A 229 6.42 -6.64 9.00
N ASP A 230 7.61 -7.12 9.37
CA ASP A 230 7.90 -7.57 10.72
C ASP A 230 7.78 -6.40 11.72
N VAL A 231 8.33 -5.23 11.41
CA VAL A 231 8.20 -4.02 12.23
C VAL A 231 6.74 -3.57 12.37
N LEU A 232 5.95 -3.74 11.32
CA LEU A 232 4.54 -3.40 11.37
C LEU A 232 3.79 -4.34 12.31
N PHE A 233 3.94 -5.67 12.18
CA PHE A 233 2.98 -6.63 12.76
C PHE A 233 3.52 -7.58 13.85
N LYS A 234 4.83 -7.63 14.12
CA LYS A 234 5.44 -8.52 15.12
C LYS A 234 6.00 -7.75 16.31
#